data_AF-A0A820RP75-F1
#
_entry.id   AF-A0A820RP75-F1
#
_cell.length_a   1.000
_cell.length_b   1.000
_cell.length_c   1.000
_cell.angle_alpha   90.00
_cell.angle_beta   90.00
_cell.angle_gamma   90.00
#
_symmetry.space_group_name_H-M   'P 1'
#
loop_
_entity.id
_entity.type
_entity.pdbx_description
1 polymer ?
#
loop_
_entity_poly.entity_id
_entity_poly.type
_entity_poly.pdbx_seq_one_letter_code
_entity_poly.pdbx_strand_id
1 'polypeptide(L)'
;MELLAINQKSKGDDDNQGPSLTSQNRDERIVARRIRVEQRIAQKKRKTLGILSPVEDEHKDEASLAKDQTEQSRQRLVKLEEDGLEFVTNIRVGQDLLEHQHRLEEEEATRKRNERLEQDTKSSKEKFDEIIRNWEGARTKELPRELHELLMAQKHACGTMLEEKNKLIGELEKELKNKDDYYVKMLRKFDENVKLLVERMNEQVKSRRMYYARELHAIEEAFIKERQELLDKYNREWTEKLEERRFKEEQFVVSRFERHDTFERELQRLRIKQAEEFNATKVKLENQVQEQQRKIEEMKAIYQLSQEKYEFNFDKYK
;
A
#
# COMPACT_ATOMS: atom_id res chain seq x y z
N MET A 1 10.48 10.39 -44.59
CA MET A 1 10.11 11.44 -45.56
C MET A 1 8.68 11.84 -45.29
N GLU A 2 8.47 13.14 -45.03
CA GLU A 2 7.21 13.89 -45.22
C GLU A 2 6.01 13.43 -44.35
N LEU A 3 5.38 14.24 -43.49
CA LEU A 3 5.09 15.67 -43.56
C LEU A 3 5.02 16.31 -42.16
N LEU A 4 5.81 17.37 -41.98
CA LEU A 4 5.45 18.51 -41.13
C LEU A 4 4.26 19.21 -41.78
N ALA A 5 3.18 19.40 -41.02
CA ALA A 5 2.15 20.36 -41.36
C ALA A 5 1.93 21.29 -40.16
N ILE A 6 2.55 22.46 -40.29
CA ILE A 6 2.30 23.70 -39.57
C ILE A 6 0.80 23.97 -39.55
N ASN A 7 0.23 24.24 -38.37
CA ASN A 7 -0.95 25.10 -38.29
C ASN A 7 -0.85 26.04 -37.08
N GLN A 8 -0.19 27.17 -37.32
CA GLN A 8 -0.45 28.42 -36.60
C GLN A 8 -1.67 29.08 -37.22
N LYS A 9 -2.75 29.20 -36.44
CA LYS A 9 -3.84 30.20 -36.46
C LYS A 9 -4.86 29.68 -35.43
N SER A 10 -5.32 30.42 -34.43
CA SER A 10 -5.49 31.86 -34.27
C SER A 10 -5.54 32.20 -32.77
N LYS A 11 -4.76 33.19 -32.34
CA LYS A 11 -5.11 34.01 -31.19
C LYS A 11 -6.41 34.74 -31.55
N GLY A 12 -7.52 34.29 -30.99
CA GLY A 12 -8.83 34.89 -31.11
C GLY A 12 -9.65 34.49 -29.90
N ASP A 13 -10.10 35.52 -29.19
CA ASP A 13 -11.21 35.53 -28.23
C ASP A 13 -10.93 35.02 -26.80
N ASP A 14 -10.44 35.96 -26.02
CA ASP A 14 -10.46 36.06 -24.56
C ASP A 14 -11.91 36.25 -24.03
N ASP A 15 -12.83 35.38 -24.44
CA ASP A 15 -14.27 35.45 -24.10
C ASP A 15 -14.68 34.37 -23.09
N ASN A 16 -13.88 34.17 -22.06
CA ASN A 16 -14.31 33.40 -20.89
C ASN A 16 -13.87 34.01 -19.55
N GLN A 17 -13.71 35.34 -19.53
CA GLN A 17 -13.61 36.07 -18.27
C GLN A 17 -15.02 36.44 -17.83
N GLY A 18 -15.49 35.83 -16.74
CA GLY A 18 -16.78 36.14 -16.15
C GLY A 18 -16.98 37.64 -15.86
N PRO A 19 -18.20 38.07 -15.49
CA PRO A 19 -18.59 39.47 -15.42
C PRO A 19 -17.55 40.35 -14.71
N SER A 20 -16.92 41.26 -15.45
CA SER A 20 -15.82 42.08 -14.95
C SER A 20 -16.29 43.44 -14.44
N LEU A 21 -15.74 43.89 -13.31
CA LEU A 21 -16.03 45.20 -12.71
C LEU A 21 -15.50 46.38 -13.53
N THR A 22 -14.59 46.10 -14.47
CA THR A 22 -13.93 47.07 -15.35
C THR A 22 -14.46 47.02 -16.78
N SER A 23 -15.47 46.18 -17.06
CA SER A 23 -16.13 46.14 -18.37
C SER A 23 -16.73 47.51 -18.72
N GLN A 24 -16.67 47.89 -19.99
CA GLN A 24 -17.27 49.14 -20.50
C GLN A 24 -18.80 49.07 -20.47
N ASN A 25 -19.37 47.86 -20.49
CA ASN A 25 -20.81 47.62 -20.45
C ASN A 25 -21.39 47.81 -19.04
N ARG A 26 -22.46 48.61 -18.92
CA ARG A 26 -23.08 48.96 -17.64
C ARG A 26 -23.70 47.74 -16.96
N ASP A 27 -24.32 46.86 -17.73
CA ASP A 27 -25.07 45.73 -17.18
C ASP A 27 -24.14 44.62 -16.65
N GLU A 28 -23.03 44.37 -17.34
CA GLU A 28 -21.97 43.47 -16.85
C GLU A 28 -21.36 43.97 -15.54
N ARG A 29 -21.15 45.28 -15.39
CA ARG A 29 -20.68 45.85 -14.11
C ARG A 29 -21.70 45.68 -12.98
N ILE A 30 -22.99 45.77 -13.28
CA ILE A 30 -24.07 45.56 -12.30
C ILE A 30 -24.10 44.10 -11.87
N VAL A 31 -24.02 43.17 -12.82
CA VAL A 31 -23.99 41.72 -12.55
C VAL A 31 -22.73 41.35 -11.75
N ALA A 32 -21.55 41.84 -12.15
CA ALA A 32 -20.29 41.65 -11.43
C ALA A 32 -20.35 42.16 -9.98
N ARG A 33 -20.97 43.34 -9.77
CA ARG A 33 -21.18 43.89 -8.42
C ARG A 33 -22.16 43.06 -7.60
N ARG A 34 -23.26 42.58 -8.19
CA ARG A 34 -24.22 41.70 -7.51
C ARG A 34 -23.56 40.40 -7.05
N ILE A 35 -22.82 39.73 -7.94
CA ILE A 35 -22.08 38.51 -7.62
C ILE A 35 -21.08 38.75 -6.48
N ARG A 36 -20.34 39.86 -6.51
CA ARG A 36 -19.39 40.20 -5.43
C ARG A 36 -20.08 40.46 -4.08
N VAL A 37 -21.23 41.13 -4.09
CA VAL A 37 -22.02 41.40 -2.89
C VAL A 37 -22.62 40.11 -2.33
N GLU A 38 -23.16 39.25 -3.18
CA GLU A 38 -23.66 37.92 -2.80
C GLU A 38 -22.55 37.05 -2.22
N GLN A 39 -21.36 37.02 -2.83
CA GLN A 39 -20.20 36.30 -2.30
C GLN A 39 -19.75 36.85 -0.95
N ARG A 40 -19.76 38.18 -0.75
CA ARG A 40 -19.46 38.78 0.56
C ARG A 40 -20.51 38.43 1.63
N ILE A 41 -21.78 38.44 1.27
CA ILE A 41 -22.88 38.05 2.17
C ILE A 41 -22.77 36.56 2.52
N ALA A 42 -22.47 35.71 1.53
CA ALA A 42 -22.25 34.27 1.73
C ALA A 42 -21.02 33.99 2.62
N GLN A 43 -19.90 34.70 2.41
CA GLN A 43 -18.73 34.60 3.28
C GLN A 43 -18.98 35.09 4.70
N LYS A 44 -19.73 36.20 4.88
CA LYS A 44 -20.16 36.65 6.21
C LYS A 44 -21.07 35.63 6.88
N LYS A 45 -22.05 35.07 6.16
CA LYS A 45 -22.92 33.99 6.66
C LYS A 45 -22.12 32.74 7.08
N ARG A 46 -21.13 32.31 6.27
CA ARG A 46 -20.23 31.20 6.62
C ARG A 46 -19.42 31.49 7.88
N LYS A 47 -18.89 32.70 8.02
CA LYS A 47 -18.15 33.13 9.23
C LYS A 47 -19.02 33.22 10.48
N THR A 48 -20.26 33.70 10.38
CA THR A 48 -21.20 33.75 11.52
C THR A 48 -21.72 32.38 11.94
N LEU A 49 -21.74 31.40 11.03
CA LEU A 49 -22.16 30.01 11.31
C LEU A 49 -21.00 29.12 11.79
N GLY A 50 -19.77 29.63 11.91
CA GLY A 50 -18.63 28.85 12.37
C GLY A 50 -18.25 27.68 11.45
N ILE A 51 -18.74 27.66 10.21
CA ILE A 51 -18.39 26.63 9.23
C ILE A 51 -17.03 27.01 8.65
N LEU A 52 -15.98 26.37 9.16
CA LEU A 52 -14.64 26.37 8.59
C LEU A 52 -14.74 26.08 7.07
N SER A 53 -13.91 26.78 6.29
CA SER A 53 -13.66 26.41 4.88
C SER A 53 -13.38 24.90 4.81
N PRO A 54 -13.69 24.20 3.70
CA PRO A 54 -13.10 22.89 3.47
C PRO A 54 -11.61 23.06 3.69
N VAL A 55 -11.11 22.41 4.73
CA VAL A 55 -9.69 22.19 4.89
C VAL A 55 -9.37 21.38 3.65
N GLU A 56 -8.62 21.97 2.71
CA GLU A 56 -7.83 21.15 1.81
C GLU A 56 -6.93 20.38 2.77
N ASP A 57 -7.34 19.16 3.10
CA ASP A 57 -6.51 18.23 3.84
C ASP A 57 -5.27 18.04 2.99
N GLU A 58 -4.23 18.82 3.29
CA GLU A 58 -2.85 18.43 3.07
C GLU A 58 -2.58 17.19 3.96
N HIS A 59 -3.25 16.08 3.65
CA HIS A 59 -2.70 14.77 3.92
C HIS A 59 -1.46 14.67 3.03
N LYS A 60 -0.36 15.25 3.51
CA LYS A 60 0.97 14.85 3.09
C LYS A 60 0.96 13.33 3.10
N ASP A 61 1.38 12.73 1.99
CA ASP A 61 1.64 11.32 1.83
C ASP A 61 2.71 10.87 2.86
N GLU A 62 2.35 10.82 4.14
CA GLU A 62 3.05 9.98 5.10
C GLU A 62 2.88 8.57 4.55
N ALA A 63 4.01 7.95 4.19
CA ALA A 63 4.05 6.57 3.75
C ALA A 63 3.33 5.73 4.80
N SER A 64 2.12 5.29 4.46
CA SER A 64 1.25 4.55 5.35
C SER A 64 1.92 3.22 5.67
N LEU A 65 1.91 2.80 6.93
CA LEU A 65 2.46 1.53 7.39
C LEU A 65 2.01 0.36 6.50
N ALA A 66 0.74 0.39 6.09
CA ALA A 66 0.18 -0.61 5.19
C ALA A 66 0.72 -0.51 3.75
N LYS A 67 1.00 0.69 3.23
CA LYS A 67 1.65 0.86 1.91
C LYS A 67 3.07 0.30 1.92
N ASP A 68 3.85 0.58 2.96
CA ASP A 68 5.21 0.05 3.10
C ASP A 68 5.21 -1.48 3.23
N GLN A 69 4.30 -2.02 4.05
CA GLN A 69 4.14 -3.47 4.17
C GLN A 69 3.73 -4.11 2.84
N THR A 70 2.84 -3.48 2.07
CA THR A 70 2.39 -3.98 0.76
C THR A 70 3.55 -4.06 -0.23
N GLU A 71 4.41 -3.03 -0.29
CA GLU A 71 5.56 -3.02 -1.18
C GLU A 71 6.63 -4.04 -0.74
N GLN A 72 6.88 -4.18 0.58
CA GLN A 72 7.77 -5.23 1.10
C GLN A 72 7.26 -6.63 0.77
N SER A 73 5.96 -6.88 0.98
CA SER A 73 5.32 -8.15 0.64
C SER A 73 5.44 -8.43 -0.85
N ARG A 74 5.23 -7.44 -1.71
CA ARG A 74 5.43 -7.57 -3.16
C ARG A 74 6.86 -7.98 -3.51
N GLN A 75 7.86 -7.33 -2.93
CA GLN A 75 9.28 -7.66 -3.18
C GLN A 75 9.62 -9.09 -2.70
N ARG A 76 9.10 -9.51 -1.54
CA ARG A 76 9.29 -10.89 -1.05
C ARG A 76 8.64 -11.91 -1.99
N LEU A 77 7.46 -11.61 -2.53
CA LEU A 77 6.77 -12.48 -3.47
C LEU A 77 7.47 -12.60 -4.83
N VAL A 78 8.05 -11.51 -5.35
CA VAL A 78 8.87 -11.54 -6.57
C VAL A 78 10.10 -12.42 -6.38
N LYS A 79 10.83 -12.27 -5.27
CA LYS A 79 11.98 -13.13 -4.96
C LYS A 79 11.59 -14.61 -4.87
N LEU A 80 10.45 -14.90 -4.22
CA LEU A 80 9.93 -16.27 -4.15
C LEU A 80 9.55 -16.83 -5.54
N GLU A 81 9.08 -15.97 -6.45
CA GLU A 81 8.79 -16.36 -7.82
C GLU A 81 10.08 -16.72 -8.56
N GLU A 82 11.09 -15.86 -8.48
CA GLU A 82 12.44 -16.03 -9.05
C GLU A 82 13.11 -17.32 -8.53
N ASP A 83 13.22 -17.48 -7.21
CA ASP A 83 13.81 -18.67 -6.56
C ASP A 83 13.09 -19.96 -7.02
N GLY A 84 11.77 -19.89 -7.15
CA GLY A 84 10.97 -21.01 -7.64
C GLY A 84 11.22 -21.33 -9.11
N LEU A 85 11.41 -20.31 -9.95
CA LEU A 85 11.74 -20.49 -11.37
C LEU A 85 13.13 -21.10 -11.53
N GLU A 86 14.12 -20.65 -10.73
CA GLU A 86 15.46 -21.23 -10.72
C GLU A 86 15.44 -22.71 -10.37
N PHE A 87 14.66 -23.11 -9.36
CA PHE A 87 14.58 -24.51 -8.95
C PHE A 87 14.09 -25.46 -10.06
N VAL A 88 13.07 -25.04 -10.82
CA VAL A 88 12.54 -25.81 -11.96
C VAL A 88 13.51 -25.76 -13.14
N THR A 89 14.12 -24.59 -13.39
CA THR A 89 15.09 -24.41 -14.47
C THR A 89 16.34 -25.27 -14.26
N ASN A 90 16.82 -25.39 -13.04
CA ASN A 90 18.00 -26.21 -12.70
C ASN A 90 17.79 -27.70 -13.04
N ILE A 91 16.58 -28.23 -12.86
CA ILE A 91 16.27 -29.61 -13.26
C ILE A 91 16.36 -29.75 -14.77
N ARG A 92 15.72 -28.82 -15.50
CA ARG A 92 15.71 -28.82 -16.96
C ARG A 92 17.12 -28.72 -17.54
N VAL A 93 17.91 -27.74 -17.08
CA VAL A 93 19.30 -27.56 -17.52
C VAL A 93 20.14 -28.79 -17.19
N GLY A 94 19.93 -29.40 -16.02
CA GLY A 94 20.58 -30.66 -15.67
C GLY A 94 20.25 -31.80 -16.64
N GLN A 95 18.99 -31.93 -17.07
CA GLN A 95 18.59 -32.91 -18.08
C GLN A 95 19.18 -32.60 -19.45
N ASP A 96 19.15 -31.33 -19.87
CA ASP A 96 19.70 -30.90 -21.16
C ASP A 96 21.21 -31.20 -21.23
N LEU A 97 21.94 -31.03 -20.12
CA LEU A 97 23.36 -31.40 -20.04
C LEU A 97 23.58 -32.91 -20.19
N LEU A 98 22.77 -33.74 -19.53
CA LEU A 98 22.86 -35.20 -19.62
C LEU A 98 22.52 -35.70 -21.03
N GLU A 99 21.49 -35.15 -21.65
CA GLU A 99 21.12 -35.45 -23.04
C GLU A 99 22.21 -35.04 -24.02
N HIS A 100 22.82 -33.86 -23.83
CA HIS A 100 23.94 -33.43 -24.64
C HIS A 100 25.14 -34.38 -24.53
N GLN A 101 25.49 -34.82 -23.31
CA GLN A 101 26.54 -35.81 -23.10
C GLN A 101 26.22 -37.14 -23.80
N HIS A 102 24.98 -37.62 -23.68
CA HIS A 102 24.53 -38.83 -24.36
C HIS A 102 24.66 -38.74 -25.89
N ARG A 103 24.29 -37.60 -26.49
CA ARG A 103 24.44 -37.39 -27.94
C ARG A 103 25.89 -37.47 -28.38
N LEU A 104 26.82 -36.88 -27.63
CA LEU A 104 28.25 -36.97 -27.93
C LEU A 104 28.74 -38.42 -27.90
N GLU A 105 28.36 -39.19 -26.89
CA GLU A 105 28.71 -40.61 -26.77
C GLU A 105 28.12 -41.43 -27.93
N GLU A 106 26.87 -41.16 -28.31
CA GLU A 106 26.20 -41.83 -29.43
C GLU A 106 26.83 -41.50 -30.78
N GLU A 107 27.18 -40.23 -31.02
CA GLU A 107 27.89 -39.81 -32.23
C GLU A 107 29.25 -40.49 -32.34
N GLU A 108 30.00 -40.58 -31.24
CA GLU A 108 31.31 -41.25 -31.24
C GLU A 108 31.16 -42.77 -31.47
N ALA A 109 30.17 -43.41 -30.85
CA ALA A 109 29.88 -44.83 -31.06
C ALA A 109 29.48 -45.11 -32.52
N THR A 110 28.64 -44.25 -33.09
CA THR A 110 28.21 -44.34 -34.50
C THR A 110 29.39 -44.16 -35.45
N ARG A 111 30.29 -43.21 -35.16
CA ARG A 111 31.52 -43.00 -35.93
C ARG A 111 32.39 -44.26 -35.91
N LYS A 112 32.68 -44.81 -34.73
CA LYS A 112 33.48 -46.03 -34.57
C LYS A 112 32.88 -47.23 -35.31
N ARG A 113 31.55 -47.39 -35.26
CA ARG A 113 30.85 -48.45 -36.01
C ARG A 113 31.03 -48.27 -37.52
N ASN A 114 30.84 -47.06 -38.03
CA ASN A 114 30.98 -46.78 -39.46
C ASN A 114 32.41 -47.01 -39.95
N GLU A 115 33.42 -46.52 -39.22
CA GLU A 115 34.84 -46.78 -39.53
C GLU A 115 35.14 -48.27 -39.62
N ARG A 116 34.59 -49.06 -38.69
CA ARG A 116 34.79 -50.51 -38.65
C ARG A 116 34.10 -51.23 -39.81
N LEU A 117 32.87 -50.83 -40.16
CA LEU A 117 32.14 -51.37 -41.31
C LEU A 117 32.84 -51.04 -42.63
N GLU A 118 33.41 -49.84 -42.76
CA GLU A 118 34.21 -49.45 -43.92
C GLU A 118 35.49 -50.29 -44.02
N GLN A 119 36.19 -50.49 -42.89
CA GLN A 119 37.40 -51.33 -42.86
C GLN A 119 37.08 -52.78 -43.24
N ASP A 120 36.02 -53.36 -42.67
CA ASP A 120 35.57 -54.71 -43.02
C ASP A 120 35.15 -54.82 -44.48
N THR A 121 34.48 -53.79 -45.02
CA THR A 121 34.11 -53.76 -46.44
C THR A 121 35.34 -53.74 -47.34
N LYS A 122 36.38 -52.96 -47.00
CA LYS A 122 37.63 -52.90 -47.76
C LYS A 122 38.38 -54.23 -47.70
N SER A 123 38.61 -54.76 -46.50
CA SER A 123 39.35 -56.03 -46.32
C SER A 123 38.60 -57.23 -46.91
N SER A 124 37.26 -57.26 -46.78
CA SER A 124 36.44 -58.31 -47.38
C SER A 124 36.49 -58.27 -48.89
N LYS A 125 36.48 -57.07 -49.51
CA LYS A 125 36.64 -56.93 -50.97
C LYS A 125 37.99 -57.43 -51.43
N GLU A 126 39.08 -57.03 -50.76
CA GLU A 126 40.44 -57.47 -51.10
C GLU A 126 40.58 -59.00 -51.03
N LYS A 127 40.12 -59.61 -49.93
CA LYS A 127 40.14 -61.08 -49.76
C LYS A 127 39.25 -61.79 -50.78
N PHE A 128 38.08 -61.22 -51.10
CA PHE A 128 37.17 -61.78 -52.09
C PHE A 128 37.75 -61.73 -53.51
N ASP A 129 38.39 -60.62 -53.88
CA ASP A 129 39.06 -60.47 -55.16
C ASP A 129 40.26 -61.43 -55.29
N GLU A 130 41.01 -61.65 -54.20
CA GLU A 130 42.09 -62.65 -54.15
C GLU A 130 41.56 -64.08 -54.34
N ILE A 131 40.45 -64.41 -53.65
CA ILE A 131 39.73 -65.68 -53.85
C ILE A 131 39.33 -65.81 -55.33
N ILE A 132 38.73 -64.80 -55.96
CA ILE A 132 38.36 -64.86 -57.38
C ILE A 132 39.58 -65.11 -58.28
N ARG A 133 40.70 -64.41 -58.07
CA ARG A 133 41.94 -64.61 -58.86
C ARG A 133 42.49 -66.03 -58.72
N ASN A 134 42.47 -66.59 -57.51
CA ASN A 134 42.94 -67.96 -57.27
C ASN A 134 42.06 -69.01 -57.98
N TRP A 135 40.76 -68.74 -58.14
CA TRP A 135 39.87 -69.59 -58.96
C TRP A 135 40.22 -69.57 -60.45
N GLU A 136 40.70 -68.45 -60.99
CA GLU A 136 41.20 -68.37 -62.37
C GLU A 136 42.47 -69.22 -62.54
N GLY A 137 43.37 -69.16 -61.57
CA GLY A 137 44.59 -70.00 -61.53
C GLY A 137 44.29 -71.50 -61.46
N ALA A 138 43.23 -71.91 -60.76
CA ALA A 138 42.81 -73.32 -60.66
C ALA A 138 42.51 -73.95 -62.03
N ARG A 139 42.02 -73.18 -63.01
CA ARG A 139 41.71 -73.68 -64.36
C ARG A 139 42.93 -74.06 -65.17
N THR A 140 44.10 -73.56 -64.80
CA THR A 140 45.37 -73.78 -65.51
C THR A 140 46.19 -74.95 -64.95
N LYS A 141 45.71 -75.60 -63.88
CA LYS A 141 46.43 -76.70 -63.23
C LYS A 141 46.15 -78.03 -63.91
N GLU A 142 47.20 -78.61 -64.49
CA GLU A 142 47.12 -79.91 -65.19
C GLU A 142 47.32 -81.11 -64.25
N LEU A 143 48.00 -80.92 -63.11
CA LEU A 143 48.19 -81.98 -62.12
C LEU A 143 47.02 -82.04 -61.11
N PRO A 144 46.35 -83.19 -60.96
CA PRO A 144 45.24 -83.37 -60.00
C PRO A 144 45.62 -83.05 -58.54
N ARG A 145 46.87 -83.32 -58.15
CA ARG A 145 47.37 -83.04 -56.79
C ARG A 145 47.46 -81.54 -56.51
N GLU A 146 48.02 -80.78 -57.44
CA GLU A 146 48.14 -79.32 -57.32
C GLU A 146 46.76 -78.64 -57.32
N LEU A 147 45.83 -79.15 -58.16
CA LEU A 147 44.46 -78.67 -58.17
C LEU A 147 43.76 -78.94 -56.83
N HIS A 148 43.96 -80.14 -56.25
CA HIS A 148 43.38 -80.47 -54.95
C HIS A 148 43.90 -79.57 -53.82
N GLU A 149 45.21 -79.32 -53.77
CA GLU A 149 45.83 -78.43 -52.79
C GLU A 149 45.28 -77.00 -52.90
N LEU A 150 45.13 -76.48 -54.13
CA LEU A 150 44.57 -75.15 -54.39
C LEU A 150 43.09 -75.07 -53.98
N LEU A 151 42.28 -76.09 -54.31
CA LEU A 151 40.87 -76.16 -53.90
C LEU A 151 40.71 -76.21 -52.38
N MET A 152 41.58 -76.93 -51.67
CA MET A 152 41.56 -76.98 -50.21
C MET A 152 41.96 -75.63 -49.59
N ALA A 153 43.00 -74.97 -50.12
CA ALA A 153 43.38 -73.62 -49.70
C ALA A 153 42.23 -72.62 -49.93
N GLN A 154 41.54 -72.74 -51.06
CA GLN A 154 40.42 -71.88 -51.41
C GLN A 154 39.20 -72.09 -50.51
N LYS A 155 38.87 -73.35 -50.20
CA LYS A 155 37.84 -73.69 -49.23
C LYS A 155 38.16 -73.11 -47.85
N HIS A 156 39.43 -73.17 -47.44
CA HIS A 156 39.88 -72.57 -46.20
C HIS A 156 39.73 -71.04 -46.20
N ALA A 157 40.17 -70.35 -47.26
CA ALA A 157 40.03 -68.89 -47.39
C ALA A 157 38.56 -68.42 -47.34
N CYS A 158 37.66 -69.09 -48.05
CA CYS A 158 36.21 -68.83 -47.96
C CYS A 158 35.68 -69.08 -46.54
N GLY A 159 36.15 -70.14 -45.86
CA GLY A 159 35.81 -70.44 -44.47
C GLY A 159 36.22 -69.31 -43.53
N THR A 160 37.47 -68.85 -43.62
CA THR A 160 37.98 -67.72 -42.81
C THR A 160 37.19 -66.44 -43.06
N MET A 161 36.84 -66.12 -44.31
CA MET A 161 36.02 -64.94 -44.62
C MET A 161 34.61 -65.03 -44.01
N LEU A 162 33.98 -66.22 -44.05
CA LEU A 162 32.67 -66.45 -43.42
C LEU A 162 32.74 -66.34 -41.89
N GLU A 163 33.80 -66.87 -41.27
CA GLU A 163 34.03 -66.75 -39.82
C GLU A 163 34.19 -65.28 -39.40
N GLU A 164 34.94 -64.48 -40.16
CA GLU A 164 35.09 -63.04 -39.91
C GLU A 164 33.74 -62.29 -40.03
N LYS A 165 32.94 -62.59 -41.05
CA LYS A 165 31.59 -62.02 -41.22
C LYS A 165 30.65 -62.42 -40.08
N ASN A 166 30.63 -63.70 -39.70
CA ASN A 166 29.82 -64.17 -38.58
C ASN A 166 30.24 -63.51 -37.26
N LYS A 167 31.54 -63.28 -37.05
CA LYS A 167 32.04 -62.54 -35.90
C LYS A 167 31.54 -61.09 -35.91
N LEU A 168 31.61 -60.41 -37.05
CA LEU A 168 31.08 -59.04 -37.17
C LEU A 168 29.57 -58.99 -36.90
N ILE A 169 28.80 -59.95 -37.43
CA ILE A 169 27.36 -60.07 -37.18
C ILE A 169 27.10 -60.20 -35.68
N GLY A 170 27.78 -61.12 -34.98
CA GLY A 170 27.59 -61.31 -33.54
C GLY A 170 27.98 -60.08 -32.70
N GLU A 171 28.97 -59.31 -33.14
CA GLU A 171 29.31 -58.03 -32.49
C GLU A 171 28.23 -56.96 -32.71
N LEU A 172 27.67 -56.85 -33.92
CA LEU A 172 26.57 -55.92 -34.23
C LEU A 172 25.28 -56.31 -33.49
N GLU A 173 24.96 -57.60 -33.40
CA GLU A 173 23.82 -58.10 -32.61
C GLU A 173 24.00 -57.77 -31.12
N LYS A 174 25.22 -57.88 -30.60
CA LYS A 174 25.54 -57.48 -29.22
C LYS A 174 25.41 -55.98 -29.02
N GLU A 175 25.88 -55.16 -29.97
CA GLU A 175 25.70 -53.71 -29.94
C GLU A 175 24.20 -53.34 -29.92
N LEU A 176 23.40 -53.97 -30.79
CA LEU A 176 21.96 -53.79 -30.85
C LEU A 176 21.29 -54.10 -29.50
N LYS A 177 21.61 -55.27 -28.92
CA LYS A 177 21.09 -55.65 -27.61
C LYS A 177 21.48 -54.67 -26.51
N ASN A 178 22.72 -54.18 -26.52
CA ASN A 178 23.17 -53.18 -25.56
C ASN A 178 22.41 -51.85 -25.71
N LYS A 179 22.09 -51.45 -26.95
CA LYS A 179 21.26 -50.27 -27.24
C LYS A 179 19.83 -50.44 -26.72
N ASP A 180 19.22 -51.62 -26.91
CA ASP A 180 17.89 -51.92 -26.38
C ASP A 180 17.87 -51.87 -24.84
N ASP A 181 18.84 -52.51 -24.19
CA ASP A 181 18.98 -52.49 -22.72
C ASP A 181 19.20 -51.07 -22.19
N TYR A 182 19.99 -50.26 -22.91
CA TYR A 182 20.21 -48.86 -22.60
C TYR A 182 18.92 -48.04 -22.73
N TYR A 183 18.17 -48.22 -23.82
CA TYR A 183 16.92 -47.52 -24.07
C TYR A 183 15.89 -47.76 -22.96
N VAL A 184 15.74 -49.01 -22.52
CA VAL A 184 14.85 -49.35 -21.39
C VAL A 184 15.29 -48.67 -20.09
N LYS A 185 16.60 -48.63 -19.81
CA LYS A 185 17.14 -47.94 -18.62
C LYS A 185 16.91 -46.43 -18.70
N MET A 186 17.10 -45.85 -19.88
CA MET A 186 16.89 -44.43 -20.13
C MET A 186 15.40 -44.06 -19.93
N LEU A 187 14.46 -44.86 -20.46
CA LEU A 187 13.03 -44.62 -20.25
C LEU A 187 12.64 -44.64 -18.76
N ARG A 188 13.23 -45.55 -17.97
CA ARG A 188 13.02 -45.57 -16.52
C ARG A 188 13.54 -44.31 -15.84
N LYS A 189 14.75 -43.86 -16.21
CA LYS A 189 15.30 -42.60 -15.71
C LYS A 189 14.43 -41.40 -16.08
N PHE A 190 13.88 -41.35 -17.29
CA PHE A 190 12.97 -40.28 -17.68
C PHE A 190 11.67 -40.30 -16.87
N ASP A 191 11.09 -41.46 -16.62
CA ASP A 191 9.92 -41.59 -15.73
C ASP A 191 10.23 -41.09 -14.31
N GLU A 192 11.39 -41.47 -13.75
CA GLU A 192 11.87 -40.97 -12.44
C GLU A 192 12.06 -39.45 -12.44
N ASN A 193 12.69 -38.89 -13.48
CA ASN A 193 12.93 -37.45 -13.60
C ASN A 193 11.63 -36.66 -13.76
N VAL A 194 10.66 -37.17 -14.52
CA VAL A 194 9.33 -36.57 -14.68
C VAL A 194 8.58 -36.60 -13.35
N LYS A 195 8.61 -37.73 -12.62
CA LYS A 195 8.01 -37.81 -11.28
C LYS A 195 8.62 -36.80 -10.32
N LEU A 196 9.95 -36.69 -10.29
CA LEU A 196 10.65 -35.72 -9.45
C LEU A 196 10.29 -34.28 -9.83
N LEU A 197 10.20 -33.96 -11.13
CA LEU A 197 9.76 -32.65 -11.60
C LEU A 197 8.34 -32.32 -11.11
N VAL A 198 7.42 -33.27 -11.23
CA VAL A 198 6.03 -33.11 -10.77
C VAL A 198 5.96 -32.93 -9.25
N GLU A 199 6.69 -33.71 -8.47
CA GLU A 199 6.78 -33.56 -7.01
C GLU A 199 7.27 -32.17 -6.61
N ARG A 200 8.36 -31.72 -7.24
CA ARG A 200 8.96 -30.40 -6.99
C ARG A 200 8.05 -29.24 -7.39
N MET A 201 7.38 -29.34 -8.54
CA MET A 201 6.39 -28.34 -8.96
C MET A 201 5.21 -28.28 -7.99
N ASN A 202 4.73 -29.43 -7.51
CA ASN A 202 3.65 -29.47 -6.52
C ASN A 202 4.07 -28.88 -5.17
N GLU A 203 5.28 -29.17 -4.71
CA GLU A 203 5.84 -28.57 -3.49
C GLU A 203 6.01 -27.06 -3.63
N GLN A 204 6.50 -26.59 -4.78
CA GLN A 204 6.60 -25.17 -5.10
C GLN A 204 5.22 -24.49 -5.08
N VAL A 205 4.18 -25.10 -5.66
CA VAL A 205 2.81 -24.55 -5.63
C VAL A 205 2.28 -24.49 -4.20
N LYS A 206 2.49 -25.54 -3.38
CA LYS A 206 2.08 -25.55 -1.96
C LYS A 206 2.80 -24.45 -1.18
N SER A 207 4.12 -24.36 -1.35
CA SER A 207 4.97 -23.34 -0.73
C SER A 207 4.51 -21.94 -1.11
N ARG A 208 4.32 -21.66 -2.41
CA ARG A 208 3.81 -20.37 -2.92
C ARG A 208 2.47 -20.02 -2.30
N ARG A 209 1.50 -20.94 -2.26
CA ARG A 209 0.20 -20.70 -1.60
C ARG A 209 0.34 -20.31 -0.13
N MET A 210 1.22 -21.01 0.60
CA MET A 210 1.48 -20.71 2.01
C MET A 210 2.10 -19.31 2.19
N TYR A 211 3.08 -18.95 1.35
CA TYR A 211 3.69 -17.62 1.41
C TYR A 211 2.72 -16.51 1.00
N TYR A 212 1.93 -16.68 -0.07
CA TYR A 212 0.89 -15.71 -0.43
C TYR A 212 -0.10 -15.50 0.71
N ALA A 213 -0.54 -16.56 1.39
CA ALA A 213 -1.43 -16.44 2.53
C ALA A 213 -0.77 -15.69 3.71
N ARG A 214 0.51 -15.93 3.98
CA ARG A 214 1.27 -15.22 5.02
C ARG A 214 1.45 -13.73 4.70
N GLU A 215 1.83 -13.42 3.46
CA GLU A 215 2.01 -12.02 3.04
C GLU A 215 0.67 -11.27 3.04
N LEU A 216 -0.42 -11.91 2.60
CA LEU A 216 -1.76 -11.32 2.67
C LEU A 216 -2.15 -11.02 4.13
N HIS A 217 -1.96 -11.98 5.03
CA HIS A 217 -2.22 -11.78 6.46
C HIS A 217 -1.38 -10.64 7.05
N ALA A 218 -0.10 -10.56 6.69
CA ALA A 218 0.77 -9.48 7.17
C ALA A 218 0.32 -8.10 6.67
N ILE A 219 -0.15 -8.02 5.42
CA ILE A 219 -0.76 -6.79 4.86
C ILE A 219 -2.03 -6.42 5.62
N GLU A 220 -2.93 -7.39 5.85
CA GLU A 220 -4.17 -7.17 6.61
C GLU A 220 -3.89 -6.67 8.03
N GLU A 221 -2.94 -7.29 8.73
CA GLU A 221 -2.52 -6.84 10.07
C GLU A 221 -1.98 -5.41 10.07
N ALA A 222 -1.21 -5.02 9.05
CA ALA A 222 -0.69 -3.66 8.92
C ALA A 222 -1.84 -2.65 8.72
N PHE A 223 -2.83 -2.97 7.87
CA PHE A 223 -4.01 -2.12 7.69
C PHE A 223 -4.86 -2.01 8.96
N ILE A 224 -5.02 -3.11 9.71
CA ILE A 224 -5.77 -3.10 10.98
C ILE A 224 -5.06 -2.23 12.01
N LYS A 225 -3.74 -2.35 12.14
CA LYS A 225 -2.92 -1.53 13.05
C LYS A 225 -3.01 -0.05 12.69
N GLU A 226 -2.82 0.29 11.42
CA GLU A 226 -2.91 1.67 10.96
C GLU A 226 -4.30 2.28 11.22
N ARG A 227 -5.37 1.50 10.96
CA ARG A 227 -6.73 1.93 11.29
C ARG A 227 -6.91 2.16 12.79
N GLN A 228 -6.37 1.29 13.63
CA GLN A 228 -6.45 1.42 15.08
C GLN A 228 -5.70 2.67 15.56
N GLU A 229 -4.48 2.91 15.07
CA GLU A 229 -3.69 4.09 15.39
C GLU A 229 -4.40 5.39 14.97
N LEU A 230 -5.05 5.39 13.80
CA LEU A 230 -5.84 6.52 13.32
C LEU A 230 -7.06 6.78 14.20
N LEU A 231 -7.80 5.73 14.60
CA LEU A 231 -8.92 5.86 15.52
C LEU A 231 -8.48 6.36 16.89
N ASP A 232 -7.37 5.86 17.42
CA ASP A 232 -6.82 6.29 18.70
C ASP A 232 -6.33 7.75 18.65
N LYS A 233 -5.82 8.22 17.50
CA LYS A 233 -5.49 9.62 17.27
C LYS A 233 -6.75 10.49 17.30
N TYR A 234 -7.79 10.14 16.54
CA TYR A 234 -9.03 10.91 16.52
C TYR A 234 -9.77 10.90 17.86
N ASN A 235 -9.77 9.78 18.56
CA ASN A 235 -10.34 9.68 19.90
C ASN A 235 -9.61 10.61 20.88
N ARG A 236 -8.27 10.64 20.84
CA ARG A 236 -7.46 11.57 21.65
C ARG A 236 -7.80 13.04 21.33
N GLU A 237 -7.75 13.42 20.06
CA GLU A 237 -8.10 14.78 19.63
C GLU A 237 -9.53 15.19 20.04
N TRP A 238 -10.48 14.25 19.96
CA TRP A 238 -11.86 14.47 20.40
C TRP A 238 -11.95 14.66 21.92
N THR A 239 -11.29 13.80 22.70
CA THR A 239 -11.27 13.92 24.16
C THR A 239 -10.64 15.23 24.62
N GLU A 240 -9.53 15.65 23.99
CA GLU A 240 -8.87 16.92 24.28
C GLU A 240 -9.79 18.11 24.00
N LYS A 241 -10.46 18.14 22.85
CA LYS A 241 -11.43 19.21 22.52
C LYS A 241 -12.62 19.22 23.48
N LEU A 242 -13.09 18.05 23.90
CA LEU A 242 -14.20 17.95 24.86
C LEU A 242 -13.79 18.43 26.25
N GLU A 243 -12.57 18.13 26.69
CA GLU A 243 -11.99 18.65 27.92
C GLU A 243 -11.78 20.15 27.86
N GLU A 244 -11.23 20.68 26.77
CA GLU A 244 -11.07 22.12 26.57
C GLU A 244 -12.44 22.85 26.62
N ARG A 245 -13.47 22.27 26.00
CA ARG A 245 -14.84 22.80 26.10
C ARG A 245 -15.34 22.78 27.55
N ARG A 246 -15.23 21.66 28.25
CA ARG A 246 -15.68 21.51 29.65
C ARG A 246 -14.98 22.53 30.56
N PHE A 247 -13.68 22.70 30.39
CA PHE A 247 -12.88 23.68 31.13
C PHE A 247 -13.37 25.12 30.88
N LYS A 248 -13.65 25.49 29.62
CA LYS A 248 -14.20 26.82 29.29
C LYS A 248 -15.61 27.02 29.86
N GLU A 249 -16.45 25.99 29.85
CA GLU A 249 -17.80 26.04 30.44
C GLU A 249 -17.74 26.21 31.96
N GLU A 250 -16.85 25.50 32.64
CA GLU A 250 -16.61 25.63 34.07
C GLU A 250 -16.13 27.05 34.43
N GLN A 251 -15.13 27.57 33.70
CA GLN A 251 -14.65 28.94 33.89
C GLN A 251 -15.77 29.98 33.68
N PHE A 252 -16.64 29.76 32.69
CA PHE A 252 -17.76 30.65 32.43
C PHE A 252 -18.77 30.64 33.59
N VAL A 253 -19.10 29.47 34.13
CA VAL A 253 -19.99 29.34 35.29
C VAL A 253 -19.39 30.00 36.53
N VAL A 254 -18.12 29.76 36.82
CA VAL A 254 -17.40 30.39 37.94
C VAL A 254 -17.41 31.91 37.80
N SER A 255 -17.02 32.45 36.63
CA SER A 255 -17.02 33.89 36.37
C SER A 255 -18.40 34.51 36.53
N ARG A 256 -19.46 33.78 36.14
CA ARG A 256 -20.85 34.22 36.32
C ARG A 256 -21.24 34.24 37.80
N PHE A 257 -20.83 33.23 38.57
CA PHE A 257 -21.09 33.16 40.01
C PHE A 257 -20.38 34.29 40.76
N GLU A 258 -19.10 34.52 40.46
CA GLU A 258 -18.34 35.65 41.01
C GLU A 258 -19.01 36.99 40.73
N ARG A 259 -19.47 37.19 39.48
CA ARG A 259 -20.21 38.42 39.12
C ARG A 259 -21.52 38.55 39.90
N HIS A 260 -22.27 37.46 40.07
CA HIS A 260 -23.49 37.47 40.88
C HIS A 260 -23.18 37.83 42.33
N ASP A 261 -22.16 37.23 42.92
CA ASP A 261 -21.73 37.50 44.30
C ASP A 261 -21.26 38.96 44.47
N THR A 262 -20.57 39.54 43.48
CA THR A 262 -20.24 40.98 43.51
C THR A 262 -21.48 41.87 43.52
N PHE A 263 -22.49 41.57 42.69
CA PHE A 263 -23.75 42.33 42.69
C PHE A 263 -24.53 42.17 43.99
N GLU A 264 -24.52 40.98 44.58
CA GLU A 264 -25.16 40.73 45.87
C GLU A 264 -24.50 41.55 46.99
N ARG A 265 -23.16 41.57 47.05
CA ARG A 265 -22.42 42.43 47.99
C ARG A 265 -22.71 43.91 47.78
N GLU A 266 -22.81 44.37 46.53
CA GLU A 266 -23.16 45.76 46.21
C GLU A 266 -24.59 46.12 46.64
N LEU A 267 -25.56 45.23 46.38
CA LEU A 267 -26.95 45.38 46.83
C LEU A 267 -27.04 45.45 48.36
N GLN A 268 -26.30 44.59 49.08
CA GLN A 268 -26.25 44.63 50.54
C GLN A 268 -25.65 45.95 51.05
N ARG A 269 -24.56 46.43 50.44
CA ARG A 269 -23.98 47.75 50.76
C ARG A 269 -24.98 48.88 50.54
N LEU A 270 -25.71 48.87 49.42
CA LEU A 270 -26.73 49.88 49.13
C LEU A 270 -27.88 49.85 50.15
N ARG A 271 -28.34 48.65 50.55
CA ARG A 271 -29.38 48.50 51.59
C ARG A 271 -28.93 49.10 52.92
N ILE A 272 -27.69 48.83 53.35
CA ILE A 272 -27.14 49.39 54.60
C ILE A 272 -27.07 50.91 54.50
N LYS A 273 -26.51 51.46 53.42
CA LYS A 273 -26.43 52.92 53.21
C LYS A 273 -27.80 53.58 53.22
N GLN A 274 -28.78 53.01 52.53
CA GLN A 274 -30.15 53.53 52.52
C GLN A 274 -30.79 53.48 53.91
N ALA A 275 -30.55 52.43 54.70
CA ALA A 275 -31.03 52.34 56.08
C ALA A 275 -30.36 53.40 56.98
N GLU A 276 -29.07 53.64 56.82
CA GLU A 276 -28.33 54.72 57.52
C GLU A 276 -28.86 56.11 57.13
N GLU A 277 -29.06 56.38 55.85
CA GLU A 277 -29.63 57.64 55.34
C GLU A 277 -31.08 57.85 55.82
N PHE A 278 -31.89 56.80 55.81
CA PHE A 278 -33.26 56.83 56.35
C PHE A 278 -33.24 57.12 57.85
N ASN A 279 -32.38 56.44 58.63
CA ASN A 279 -32.24 56.71 60.06
C ASN A 279 -31.75 58.14 60.32
N ALA A 280 -30.78 58.63 59.56
CA ALA A 280 -30.28 60.00 59.68
C ALA A 280 -31.36 61.05 59.38
N THR A 281 -32.17 60.84 58.34
CA THR A 281 -33.29 61.73 58.00
C THR A 281 -34.42 61.64 59.03
N LYS A 282 -34.74 60.44 59.52
CA LYS A 282 -35.69 60.21 60.61
C LYS A 282 -35.28 60.98 61.87
N VAL A 283 -34.03 60.84 62.32
CA VAL A 283 -33.51 61.57 63.50
C VAL A 283 -33.57 63.08 63.28
N LYS A 284 -33.24 63.58 62.08
CA LYS A 284 -33.35 65.01 61.75
C LYS A 284 -34.80 65.51 61.87
N LEU A 285 -35.76 64.76 61.34
CA LEU A 285 -37.19 65.10 61.42
C LEU A 285 -37.71 65.03 62.86
N GLU A 286 -37.34 63.99 63.61
CA GLU A 286 -37.70 63.87 65.04
C GLU A 286 -37.16 65.05 65.85
N ASN A 287 -35.92 65.48 65.62
CA ASN A 287 -35.34 66.67 66.26
C ASN A 287 -36.08 67.96 65.88
N GLN A 288 -36.45 68.12 64.61
CA GLN A 288 -37.24 69.29 64.16
C GLN A 288 -38.62 69.32 64.82
N VAL A 289 -39.29 68.16 64.94
CA VAL A 289 -40.57 68.04 65.65
C VAL A 289 -40.39 68.41 67.13
N GLN A 290 -39.34 67.92 67.80
CA GLN A 290 -39.03 68.30 69.19
C GLN A 290 -38.76 69.80 69.34
N GLU A 291 -38.02 70.42 68.42
CA GLU A 291 -37.74 71.85 68.46
C GLU A 291 -39.02 72.68 68.27
N GLN A 292 -39.89 72.28 67.32
CA GLN A 292 -41.19 72.91 67.13
C GLN A 292 -42.08 72.75 68.36
N GLN A 293 -42.09 71.57 68.97
CA GLN A 293 -42.83 71.31 70.20
C GLN A 293 -42.34 72.20 71.34
N ARG A 294 -41.01 72.36 71.49
CA ARG A 294 -40.42 73.27 72.48
C ARG A 294 -40.81 74.72 72.24
N LYS A 295 -40.82 75.20 70.99
CA LYS A 295 -41.29 76.55 70.63
C LYS A 295 -42.76 76.76 70.97
N ILE A 296 -43.60 75.75 70.75
CA ILE A 296 -45.02 75.80 71.13
C ILE A 296 -45.17 75.88 72.65
N GLU A 297 -44.39 75.11 73.41
CA GLU A 297 -44.38 75.14 74.87
C GLU A 297 -43.86 76.48 75.42
N GLU A 298 -42.76 77.01 74.87
CA GLU A 298 -42.25 78.35 75.17
C GLU A 298 -43.33 79.42 74.89
N MET A 299 -44.02 79.34 73.76
CA MET A 299 -45.08 80.27 73.40
C MET A 299 -46.29 80.15 74.34
N LYS A 300 -46.70 78.92 74.70
CA LYS A 300 -47.75 78.68 75.71
C LYS A 300 -47.37 79.26 77.06
N ALA A 301 -46.12 79.09 77.51
CA ALA A 301 -45.61 79.67 78.75
C ALA A 301 -45.60 81.20 78.70
N ILE A 302 -45.18 81.81 77.58
CA ILE A 302 -45.27 83.28 77.37
C ILE A 302 -46.73 83.75 77.41
N TYR A 303 -47.64 83.03 76.76
CA TYR A 303 -49.07 83.36 76.79
C TYR A 303 -49.64 83.25 78.20
N GLN A 304 -49.34 82.19 78.95
CA GLN A 304 -49.72 82.05 80.35
C GLN A 304 -49.18 83.20 81.20
N LEU A 305 -47.89 83.53 81.07
CA LEU A 305 -47.29 84.67 81.78
C LEU A 305 -47.94 86.00 81.39
N SER A 306 -48.32 86.17 80.11
CA SER A 306 -49.03 87.36 79.66
C SER A 306 -50.45 87.42 80.23
N GLN A 307 -51.14 86.29 80.31
CA GLN A 307 -52.46 86.17 80.91
C GLN A 307 -52.41 86.48 82.41
N GLU A 308 -51.46 85.92 83.15
CA GLU A 308 -51.21 86.23 84.56
C GLU A 308 -50.90 87.73 84.77
N LYS A 309 -50.16 88.36 83.85
CA LYS A 309 -49.95 89.83 83.88
C LYS A 309 -51.24 90.61 83.64
N TYR A 310 -52.10 90.16 82.74
CA TYR A 310 -53.41 90.80 82.53
C TYR A 310 -54.32 90.62 83.74
N GLU A 311 -54.36 89.43 84.33
CA GLU A 311 -55.11 89.14 85.55
C GLU A 311 -54.60 89.98 86.73
N PHE A 312 -53.29 90.11 86.90
CA PHE A 312 -52.67 91.00 87.90
C PHE A 312 -52.99 92.49 87.66
N ASN A 313 -53.02 92.92 86.40
CA ASN A 313 -53.43 94.28 86.06
C ASN A 313 -54.93 94.50 86.28
N PHE A 314 -55.77 93.49 86.05
CA PHE A 314 -57.21 93.56 86.27
C PHE A 314 -57.56 93.60 87.75
N ASP A 315 -56.83 92.86 88.59
CA ASP A 315 -56.99 92.90 90.05
C ASP A 315 -56.51 94.23 90.68
N LYS A 316 -55.73 95.04 89.97
CA LYS A 316 -55.42 96.43 90.36
C LYS A 316 -56.54 97.45 90.07
N TYR A 317 -57.56 97.06 89.31
CA TYR A 317 -58.75 97.87 89.00
C TYR A 317 -60.02 97.38 89.72
N LYS A 318 -59.88 96.44 90.65
CA LYS A 318 -60.78 96.25 91.79
C LYS A 318 -60.29 97.08 92.98
#